data_AF-A0A536UQI3-F1
#
_entry.id   AF-A0A536UQI3-F1
#
_cell.length_a   1.000
_cell.length_b   1.000
_cell.length_c   1.000
_cell.angle_alpha   90.00
_cell.angle_beta   90.00
_cell.angle_gamma   90.00
#
_symmetry.space_group_name_H-M   'P 1'
#
loop_
_entity.id
_entity.type
_entity.pdbx_description
1 polymer ?
#
loop_
_entity_poly.entity_id
_entity_poly.type
_entity_poly.pdbx_seq_one_letter_code
_entity_poly.pdbx_strand_id
1 'polypeptide(L)'
;MSEIAEFTRHLGHYLPAPDVALVERAFAFSESAHQGQFRKSGEPYITHPLAVASILSQWRLDAQGLAAALLHDVMEDTSVTKTEIETSFGKPVADMVDGVSKLDQIEFQSREDAQAESFRKMLLAMAQDVRVILIKLADRLHNMRTLDAMAPTHRERIARETLDIYAPIANRLGLNALYLELLELSFKHLNPIRYPVLAKAIKSARGNRREVMNRILNSIREGLKHEGIAATVSGREKTVYSVYKKMREKRYTFSQVFDIYGVRVLVKDTNACYAALGVLHRLYKPIPGKFKDYVAIPKANGYQSLHTTLFGPFGTPLEAQLRTQDMHRIAEAGVAAHWLYKTGELDIAEAQLQTHRWLQSLLEIQSESGDSKEFLEHIKGDLFPEEIYVFTPKGKIMALPRGATAVDFAYGVHT
;
A
#
# COMPACT_ATOMS: atom_id res chain seq x y z
N MET A 1 5.38 14.59 28.67
CA MET A 1 3.97 14.54 28.24
C MET A 1 3.69 13.08 27.92
N SER A 2 2.56 12.51 28.38
CA SER A 2 2.24 11.13 28.04
C SER A 2 2.04 11.01 26.52
N GLU A 3 2.47 9.90 25.91
CA GLU A 3 2.36 9.66 24.46
C GLU A 3 0.91 9.81 23.97
N ILE A 4 -0.06 9.44 24.82
CA ILE A 4 -1.48 9.62 24.54
C ILE A 4 -1.89 11.09 24.37
N ALA A 5 -1.30 12.03 25.13
CA ALA A 5 -1.64 13.45 25.04
C ALA A 5 -1.12 14.09 23.75
N GLU A 6 -0.02 13.57 23.20
CA GLU A 6 0.46 13.96 21.87
C GLU A 6 -0.43 13.38 20.77
N PHE A 7 -0.81 12.11 20.92
CA PHE A 7 -1.73 11.44 20.01
C PHE A 7 -3.09 12.16 19.93
N THR A 8 -3.75 12.44 21.05
CA THR A 8 -5.05 13.12 21.05
C THR A 8 -4.98 14.55 20.52
N ARG A 9 -3.88 15.26 20.80
CA ARG A 9 -3.62 16.58 20.18
C ARG A 9 -3.53 16.48 18.66
N HIS A 10 -2.86 15.45 18.14
CA HIS A 10 -2.79 15.21 16.69
C HIS A 10 -4.17 14.93 16.09
N LEU A 11 -5.01 14.15 16.78
CA LEU A 11 -6.39 13.86 16.33
C LEU A 11 -7.25 15.12 16.22
N GLY A 12 -7.08 16.07 17.15
CA GLY A 12 -7.79 17.35 17.13
C GLY A 12 -7.57 18.21 15.88
N HIS A 13 -6.56 17.90 15.04
CA HIS A 13 -6.36 18.58 13.77
C HIS A 13 -7.33 18.15 12.66
N TYR A 14 -8.00 17.00 12.79
CA TYR A 14 -8.88 16.49 11.73
C TYR A 14 -10.17 15.82 12.22
N LEU A 15 -10.29 15.51 13.51
CA LEU A 15 -11.51 15.00 14.14
C LEU A 15 -12.17 16.07 15.03
N PRO A 16 -13.51 16.11 15.10
CA PRO A 16 -14.23 16.98 16.03
C PRO A 16 -14.05 16.48 17.47
N ALA A 17 -14.26 17.37 18.45
CA ALA A 17 -14.04 17.06 19.87
C ALA A 17 -14.79 15.80 20.39
N PRO A 18 -16.06 15.53 20.01
CA PRO A 18 -16.76 14.32 20.44
C PRO A 18 -16.10 13.02 19.93
N ASP A 19 -15.54 13.07 18.73
CA ASP A 19 -14.83 11.95 18.09
C ASP A 19 -13.48 11.71 18.77
N VAL A 20 -12.75 12.78 19.13
CA VAL A 20 -11.53 12.67 19.93
C VAL A 20 -11.84 12.04 21.30
N ALA A 21 -12.92 12.46 21.95
CA ALA A 21 -13.36 11.90 23.22
C ALA A 21 -13.76 10.40 23.12
N LEU A 22 -14.30 9.95 21.98
CA LEU A 22 -14.54 8.53 21.74
C LEU A 22 -13.23 7.73 21.74
N VAL A 23 -12.20 8.23 21.06
CA VAL A 23 -10.89 7.58 20.96
C VAL A 23 -10.18 7.58 22.33
N GLU A 24 -10.29 8.67 23.11
CA GLU A 24 -9.78 8.74 24.48
C GLU A 24 -10.43 7.69 25.40
N ARG A 25 -11.76 7.51 25.31
CA ARG A 25 -12.45 6.45 26.06
C ARG A 25 -11.99 5.05 25.66
N ALA A 26 -11.77 4.82 24.36
CA ALA A 26 -11.28 3.53 23.86
C ALA A 26 -9.84 3.25 24.36
N PHE A 27 -8.99 4.27 24.42
CA PHE A 27 -7.64 4.15 24.99
C PHE A 27 -7.70 3.77 26.47
N ALA A 28 -8.48 4.51 27.28
CA ALA A 28 -8.60 4.23 28.71
C ALA A 28 -9.16 2.83 29.00
N PHE A 29 -10.10 2.37 28.17
CA PHE A 29 -10.65 1.02 28.25
C PHE A 29 -9.58 -0.03 27.92
N SER A 30 -8.84 0.14 26.82
CA SER A 30 -7.76 -0.75 26.41
C SER A 30 -6.63 -0.81 27.45
N GLU A 31 -6.23 0.34 27.99
CA GLU A 31 -5.22 0.44 29.05
C GLU A 31 -5.63 -0.31 30.32
N SER A 32 -6.90 -0.18 30.71
CA SER A 32 -7.46 -0.90 31.86
C SER A 32 -7.54 -2.41 31.61
N ALA A 33 -7.94 -2.82 30.41
CA ALA A 33 -8.08 -4.23 30.05
C ALA A 33 -6.71 -4.95 30.03
N HIS A 34 -5.67 -4.28 29.54
CA HIS A 34 -4.31 -4.83 29.47
C HIS A 34 -3.44 -4.49 30.70
N GLN A 35 -4.05 -4.07 31.82
CA GLN A 35 -3.31 -3.68 33.02
C GLN A 35 -2.48 -4.85 33.56
N GLY A 36 -1.17 -4.64 33.70
CA GLY A 36 -0.22 -5.68 34.15
C GLY A 36 0.27 -6.62 33.05
N GLN A 37 -0.18 -6.44 31.80
CA GLN A 37 0.31 -7.18 30.64
C GLN A 37 1.51 -6.44 30.01
N PHE A 38 2.52 -7.20 29.61
CA PHE A 38 3.75 -6.69 29.00
C PHE A 38 4.04 -7.42 27.68
N ARG A 39 4.61 -6.69 26.71
CA ARG A 39 5.11 -7.27 25.46
C ARG A 39 6.38 -8.09 25.72
N LYS A 40 6.77 -8.94 24.76
CA LYS A 40 8.05 -9.68 24.78
C LYS A 40 9.28 -8.76 24.84
N SER A 41 9.15 -7.50 24.43
CA SER A 41 10.18 -6.46 24.57
C SER A 41 10.34 -5.93 26.00
N GLY A 42 9.37 -6.18 26.88
CA GLY A 42 9.33 -5.65 28.25
C GLY A 42 8.51 -4.35 28.41
N GLU A 43 7.98 -3.79 27.32
CA GLU A 43 7.12 -2.59 27.36
C GLU A 43 5.68 -2.93 27.78
N PRO A 44 4.93 -1.99 28.38
CA PRO A 44 3.50 -2.16 28.65
C PRO A 44 2.73 -2.51 27.37
N TYR A 45 1.77 -3.43 27.45
CA TYR A 45 1.06 -3.91 26.24
C TYR A 45 0.35 -2.80 25.46
N ILE A 46 -0.20 -1.80 26.17
CA ILE A 46 -0.93 -0.65 25.60
C ILE A 46 -0.12 0.17 24.57
N THR A 47 1.22 0.08 24.58
CA THR A 47 2.06 0.74 23.57
C THR A 47 1.80 0.21 22.16
N HIS A 48 1.43 -1.07 22.02
CA HIS A 48 1.11 -1.68 20.73
C HIS A 48 -0.19 -1.11 20.14
N PRO A 49 -1.36 -1.20 20.81
CA PRO A 49 -2.59 -0.62 20.28
C PRO A 49 -2.47 0.89 20.00
N LEU A 50 -1.75 1.63 20.84
CA LEU A 50 -1.50 3.06 20.62
C LEU A 50 -0.65 3.30 19.36
N ALA A 51 0.37 2.50 19.11
CA ALA A 51 1.20 2.58 17.90
C ALA A 51 0.38 2.26 16.63
N VAL A 52 -0.50 1.25 16.69
CA VAL A 52 -1.42 0.90 15.59
C VAL A 52 -2.38 2.06 15.30
N ALA A 53 -3.04 2.60 16.32
CA ALA A 53 -3.92 3.76 16.17
C ALA A 53 -3.16 5.00 15.66
N SER A 54 -1.91 5.18 16.05
CA SER A 54 -1.03 6.25 15.55
C SER A 54 -0.74 6.10 14.06
N ILE A 55 -0.47 4.89 13.57
CA ILE A 55 -0.30 4.63 12.13
C ILE A 55 -1.59 4.97 11.38
N LEU A 56 -2.74 4.53 11.86
CA LEU A 56 -4.04 4.80 11.23
C LEU A 56 -4.42 6.29 11.24
N SER A 57 -4.00 7.04 12.26
CA SER A 57 -4.22 8.48 12.31
C SER A 57 -3.47 9.24 11.20
N GLN A 58 -2.31 8.72 10.77
CA GLN A 58 -1.58 9.26 9.62
C GLN A 58 -2.33 9.04 8.30
N TRP A 59 -3.21 8.04 8.26
CA TRP A 59 -4.14 7.78 7.15
C TRP A 59 -5.48 8.51 7.34
N ARG A 60 -5.60 9.31 8.41
CA ARG A 60 -6.79 10.06 8.84
C ARG A 60 -8.05 9.21 8.98
N LEU A 61 -7.90 7.98 9.45
CA LEU A 61 -9.04 7.09 9.69
C LEU A 61 -10.06 7.74 10.65
N ASP A 62 -11.32 7.39 10.51
CA ASP A 62 -12.40 7.90 11.35
C ASP A 62 -12.32 7.41 12.80
N ALA A 63 -13.02 8.11 13.70
CA ALA A 63 -12.96 7.85 15.14
C ALA A 63 -13.34 6.42 15.53
N GLN A 64 -14.31 5.82 14.82
CA GLN A 64 -14.70 4.43 15.05
C GLN A 64 -13.57 3.46 14.67
N GLY A 65 -12.92 3.66 13.53
CA GLY A 65 -11.78 2.84 13.12
C GLY A 65 -10.59 2.97 14.07
N LEU A 66 -10.32 4.17 14.58
CA LEU A 66 -9.28 4.39 15.60
C LEU A 66 -9.64 3.74 16.94
N ALA A 67 -10.89 3.84 17.38
CA ALA A 67 -11.38 3.16 18.57
C ALA A 67 -11.24 1.64 18.44
N ALA A 68 -11.64 1.07 17.29
CA ALA A 68 -11.49 -0.36 17.01
C ALA A 68 -10.00 -0.77 17.03
N ALA A 69 -9.11 0.05 16.49
CA ALA A 69 -7.66 -0.22 16.53
C ALA A 69 -7.07 -0.24 17.94
N LEU A 70 -7.57 0.62 18.84
CA LEU A 70 -7.14 0.59 20.25
C LEU A 70 -7.66 -0.66 20.99
N LEU A 71 -8.75 -1.26 20.49
CA LEU A 71 -9.43 -2.37 21.12
C LEU A 71 -9.17 -3.73 20.44
N HIS A 72 -8.38 -3.77 19.36
CA HIS A 72 -8.33 -4.94 18.46
C HIS A 72 -7.85 -6.24 19.13
N ASP A 73 -6.91 -6.14 20.07
CA ASP A 73 -6.38 -7.28 20.83
C ASP A 73 -7.13 -7.54 22.16
N VAL A 74 -8.03 -6.63 22.55
CA VAL A 74 -8.67 -6.69 23.87
C VAL A 74 -9.55 -7.94 24.00
N MET A 75 -10.24 -8.35 22.93
CA MET A 75 -11.04 -9.57 22.92
C MET A 75 -10.22 -10.86 22.93
N GLU A 76 -8.95 -10.81 22.52
CA GLU A 76 -8.10 -12.00 22.41
C GLU A 76 -7.30 -12.25 23.68
N ASP A 77 -6.72 -11.19 24.23
CA ASP A 77 -5.79 -11.28 25.35
C ASP A 77 -6.45 -11.08 26.71
N THR A 78 -7.71 -10.65 26.74
CA THR A 78 -8.42 -10.32 27.98
C THR A 78 -9.78 -11.02 28.06
N SER A 79 -10.51 -10.79 29.15
CA SER A 79 -11.84 -11.39 29.36
C SER A 79 -13.00 -10.59 28.74
N VAL A 80 -12.69 -9.47 28.08
CA VAL A 80 -13.70 -8.57 27.51
C VAL A 80 -14.44 -9.24 26.36
N THR A 81 -15.77 -9.16 26.39
CA THR A 81 -16.64 -9.74 25.37
C THR A 81 -17.04 -8.75 24.28
N LYS A 82 -17.45 -9.25 23.10
CA LYS A 82 -18.02 -8.43 22.01
C LYS A 82 -19.20 -7.58 22.50
N THR A 83 -20.05 -8.15 23.36
CA THR A 83 -21.22 -7.48 23.94
C THR A 83 -20.85 -6.28 24.82
N GLU A 84 -19.74 -6.35 25.55
CA GLU A 84 -19.24 -5.23 26.35
C GLU A 84 -18.75 -4.08 25.47
N ILE A 85 -18.02 -4.41 24.39
CA ILE A 85 -17.57 -3.42 23.40
C ILE A 85 -18.75 -2.78 22.70
N GLU A 86 -19.76 -3.57 22.29
CA GLU A 86 -20.97 -3.06 21.64
C GLU A 86 -21.74 -2.11 22.56
N THR A 87 -21.85 -2.44 23.85
CA THR A 87 -22.52 -1.58 24.84
C THR A 87 -21.76 -0.28 25.07
N SER A 88 -20.43 -0.32 25.05
CA SER A 88 -19.57 0.84 25.41
C SER A 88 -19.27 1.76 24.23
N PHE A 89 -19.13 1.21 23.02
CA PHE A 89 -18.64 1.90 21.82
C PHE A 89 -19.56 1.77 20.60
N GLY A 90 -20.62 0.96 20.71
CA GLY A 90 -21.59 0.73 19.65
C GLY A 90 -21.23 -0.43 18.73
N LYS A 91 -22.26 -0.93 18.04
CA LYS A 91 -22.17 -2.08 17.13
C LYS A 91 -21.07 -1.97 16.06
N PRO A 92 -20.89 -0.82 15.37
CA PRO A 92 -19.85 -0.72 14.33
C PRO A 92 -18.44 -0.99 14.84
N VAL A 93 -18.10 -0.51 16.05
CA VAL A 93 -16.78 -0.73 16.67
C VAL A 93 -16.64 -2.19 17.07
N ALA A 94 -17.67 -2.78 17.68
CA ALA A 94 -17.66 -4.20 18.07
C ALA A 94 -17.52 -5.15 16.88
N ASP A 95 -18.20 -4.87 15.76
CA ASP A 95 -18.09 -5.66 14.53
C ASP A 95 -16.71 -5.53 13.89
N MET A 96 -16.09 -4.35 13.92
CA MET A 96 -14.70 -4.18 13.44
C MET A 96 -13.70 -4.93 14.32
N VAL A 97 -13.81 -4.84 15.65
CA VAL A 97 -12.90 -5.54 16.59
C VAL A 97 -13.03 -7.06 16.40
N ASP A 98 -14.26 -7.58 16.41
CA ASP A 98 -14.54 -8.99 16.13
C ASP A 98 -14.02 -9.43 14.76
N GLY A 99 -14.14 -8.57 13.75
CA GLY A 99 -13.59 -8.77 12.42
C GLY A 99 -12.07 -8.92 12.42
N VAL A 100 -11.34 -8.10 13.20
CA VAL A 100 -9.87 -8.15 13.32
C VAL A 100 -9.40 -9.36 14.14
N SER A 101 -9.98 -9.62 15.31
CA SER A 101 -9.61 -10.76 16.16
C SER A 101 -9.82 -12.10 15.45
N LYS A 102 -10.91 -12.21 14.67
CA LYS A 102 -11.11 -13.41 13.83
C LYS A 102 -9.97 -13.68 12.87
N LEU A 103 -9.15 -12.68 12.50
CA LEU A 103 -7.99 -12.86 11.62
C LEU A 103 -6.80 -13.49 12.34
N ASP A 104 -6.62 -13.19 13.63
CA ASP A 104 -5.47 -13.61 14.43
C ASP A 104 -5.59 -15.04 14.94
N GLN A 105 -6.81 -15.47 15.29
CA GLN A 105 -7.09 -16.85 15.71
C GLN A 105 -6.82 -17.91 14.64
N ILE A 106 -6.52 -17.49 13.41
CA ILE A 106 -6.32 -18.39 12.28
C ILE A 106 -4.85 -18.63 11.94
N GLU A 107 -3.90 -18.10 12.71
CA GLU A 107 -2.46 -18.35 12.54
C GLU A 107 -2.02 -19.79 12.92
N PHE A 108 -2.92 -20.64 13.45
CA PHE A 108 -2.52 -21.81 14.27
C PHE A 108 -2.76 -23.22 13.71
N GLN A 109 -3.26 -23.43 12.49
CA GLN A 109 -3.50 -24.80 12.00
C GLN A 109 -2.72 -25.18 10.75
N SER A 110 -1.88 -26.21 10.89
CA SER A 110 -1.16 -26.85 9.80
C SER A 110 -2.11 -27.67 8.92
N ARG A 111 -2.44 -27.13 7.76
CA ARG A 111 -2.75 -27.75 6.47
C ARG A 111 -3.03 -26.57 5.54
N GLU A 112 -2.54 -26.58 4.30
CA GLU A 112 -2.77 -25.48 3.34
C GLU A 112 -4.26 -25.08 3.26
N ASP A 113 -5.17 -26.02 3.50
CA ASP A 113 -6.63 -25.81 3.57
C ASP A 113 -7.07 -24.87 4.71
N ALA A 114 -6.42 -24.92 5.88
CA ALA A 114 -6.73 -24.06 7.01
C ALA A 114 -6.23 -22.63 6.81
N GLN A 115 -5.08 -22.47 6.13
CA GLN A 115 -4.61 -21.16 5.66
C GLN A 115 -5.53 -20.59 4.57
N ALA A 116 -6.08 -21.45 3.71
CA ALA A 116 -7.05 -21.03 2.69
C ALA A 116 -8.35 -20.51 3.29
N GLU A 117 -8.92 -21.26 4.23
CA GLU A 117 -10.12 -20.84 4.96
C GLU A 117 -9.88 -19.62 5.86
N SER A 118 -8.67 -19.50 6.44
CA SER A 118 -8.25 -18.29 7.14
C SER A 118 -8.32 -17.06 6.26
N PHE A 119 -7.64 -17.15 5.14
CA PHE A 119 -7.52 -16.08 4.19
C PHE A 119 -8.87 -15.73 3.57
N ARG A 120 -9.72 -16.74 3.34
CA ARG A 120 -11.12 -16.56 2.93
C ARG A 120 -11.90 -15.74 3.95
N LYS A 121 -11.91 -16.15 5.22
CA LYS A 121 -12.61 -15.40 6.30
C LYS A 121 -12.07 -13.98 6.43
N MET A 122 -10.75 -13.81 6.28
CA MET A 122 -10.11 -12.51 6.25
C MET A 122 -10.72 -11.63 5.17
N LEU A 123 -10.68 -12.05 3.91
CA LEU A 123 -11.20 -11.27 2.80
C LEU A 123 -12.69 -10.96 2.90
N LEU A 124 -13.49 -11.86 3.48
CA LEU A 124 -14.92 -11.61 3.72
C LEU A 124 -15.15 -10.51 4.74
N ALA A 125 -14.40 -10.50 5.85
CA ALA A 125 -14.47 -9.42 6.82
C ALA A 125 -14.07 -8.07 6.20
N MET A 126 -13.07 -8.08 5.31
CA MET A 126 -12.63 -6.89 4.58
C MET A 126 -13.65 -6.38 3.57
N ALA A 127 -14.40 -7.29 2.92
CA ALA A 127 -15.41 -6.92 1.95
C ALA A 127 -16.61 -6.23 2.60
N GLN A 128 -16.91 -6.54 3.86
CA GLN A 128 -17.95 -5.86 4.64
C GLN A 128 -17.50 -4.48 5.12
N ASP A 129 -16.27 -4.36 5.62
CA ASP A 129 -15.70 -3.09 6.06
C ASP A 129 -14.19 -2.99 5.79
N VAL A 130 -13.82 -2.08 4.88
CA VAL A 130 -12.42 -1.82 4.52
C VAL A 130 -11.58 -1.33 5.72
N ARG A 131 -12.20 -0.78 6.77
CA ARG A 131 -11.48 -0.35 7.98
C ARG A 131 -10.83 -1.53 8.70
N VAL A 132 -11.42 -2.73 8.63
CA VAL A 132 -10.85 -3.95 9.22
C VAL A 132 -9.49 -4.29 8.63
N ILE A 133 -9.34 -4.24 7.29
CA ILE A 133 -8.03 -4.48 6.66
C ILE A 133 -7.04 -3.38 6.96
N LEU A 134 -7.47 -2.11 7.05
CA LEU A 134 -6.58 -1.02 7.40
C LEU A 134 -5.99 -1.22 8.81
N ILE A 135 -6.84 -1.58 9.78
CA ILE A 135 -6.39 -1.91 11.14
C ILE A 135 -5.38 -3.07 11.09
N LYS A 136 -5.70 -4.15 10.34
CA LYS A 136 -4.80 -5.31 10.28
C LYS A 136 -3.47 -5.02 9.60
N LEU A 137 -3.47 -4.18 8.56
CA LEU A 137 -2.24 -3.74 7.91
C LEU A 137 -1.39 -2.84 8.81
N ALA A 138 -2.00 -1.99 9.62
CA ALA A 138 -1.31 -1.17 10.61
C ALA A 138 -0.71 -2.01 11.74
N ASP A 139 -1.47 -2.98 12.26
CA ASP A 139 -0.97 -4.00 13.20
C ASP A 139 0.24 -4.75 12.61
N ARG A 140 0.07 -5.33 11.40
CA ARG A 140 1.16 -6.05 10.74
C ARG A 140 2.40 -5.18 10.51
N LEU A 141 2.23 -3.91 10.14
CA LEU A 141 3.35 -2.97 10.00
C LEU A 141 4.07 -2.76 11.34
N HIS A 142 3.34 -2.53 12.42
CA HIS A 142 3.93 -2.36 13.73
C HIS A 142 4.66 -3.63 14.22
N ASN A 143 4.10 -4.81 13.95
CA ASN A 143 4.73 -6.10 14.22
C ASN A 143 6.03 -6.27 13.41
N MET A 144 6.04 -5.90 12.13
CA MET A 144 7.24 -5.94 11.29
C MET A 144 8.31 -4.95 11.76
N ARG A 145 7.94 -3.77 12.26
CA ARG A 145 8.87 -2.78 12.83
C ARG A 145 9.51 -3.27 14.15
N THR A 146 8.80 -4.09 14.92
CA THR A 146 9.24 -4.62 16.23
C THR A 146 9.71 -6.09 16.19
N LEU A 147 9.84 -6.66 14.98
CA LEU A 147 10.13 -8.07 14.76
C LEU A 147 11.52 -8.53 15.27
N ASP A 148 12.45 -7.58 15.48
CA ASP A 148 13.80 -7.84 15.96
C ASP A 148 13.87 -8.46 17.37
N ALA A 149 12.78 -8.44 18.14
CA ALA A 149 12.69 -9.09 19.45
C ALA A 149 12.33 -10.60 19.39
N MET A 150 11.83 -11.10 18.25
CA MET A 150 11.33 -12.48 18.16
C MET A 150 12.43 -13.52 17.86
N ALA A 151 12.14 -14.81 18.03
CA ALA A 151 13.06 -15.87 17.62
C ALA A 151 13.21 -15.94 16.07
N PRO A 152 14.38 -16.31 15.51
CA PRO A 152 14.63 -16.27 14.07
C PRO A 152 13.60 -17.01 13.20
N THR A 153 13.13 -18.17 13.65
CA THR A 153 12.10 -18.97 12.95
C THR A 153 10.78 -18.23 12.82
N HIS A 154 10.35 -17.54 13.88
CA HIS A 154 9.14 -16.72 13.88
C HIS A 154 9.31 -15.49 12.98
N ARG A 155 10.51 -14.86 12.97
CA ARG A 155 10.80 -13.72 12.08
C ARG A 155 10.66 -14.12 10.62
N GLU A 156 11.22 -15.26 10.22
CA GLU A 156 11.14 -15.71 8.83
C GLU A 156 9.69 -15.99 8.42
N ARG A 157 8.92 -16.68 9.27
CA ARG A 157 7.49 -16.96 9.02
C ARG A 157 6.69 -15.68 8.80
N ILE A 158 6.74 -14.75 9.76
CA ILE A 158 5.99 -13.48 9.72
C ILE A 158 6.44 -12.62 8.54
N ALA A 159 7.74 -12.57 8.25
CA ALA A 159 8.26 -11.80 7.12
C ALA A 159 7.85 -12.38 5.76
N ARG A 160 7.75 -13.72 5.64
CA ARG A 160 7.30 -14.39 4.42
C ARG A 160 5.81 -14.17 4.20
N GLU A 161 5.02 -14.38 5.23
CA GLU A 161 3.58 -14.09 5.22
C GLU A 161 3.32 -12.62 4.83
N THR A 162 4.06 -11.68 5.42
CA THR A 162 3.98 -10.26 5.07
C THR A 162 4.27 -10.01 3.60
N LEU A 163 5.26 -10.71 3.04
CA LEU A 163 5.66 -10.55 1.65
C LEU A 163 4.63 -11.12 0.68
N ASP A 164 4.05 -12.26 1.02
CA ASP A 164 3.20 -13.05 0.13
C ASP A 164 1.72 -12.65 0.22
N ILE A 165 1.29 -12.07 1.36
CA ILE A 165 -0.11 -11.74 1.64
C ILE A 165 -0.31 -10.23 1.86
N TYR A 166 0.27 -9.68 2.93
CA TYR A 166 -0.07 -8.31 3.38
C TYR A 166 0.46 -7.22 2.43
N ALA A 167 1.67 -7.38 1.90
CA ALA A 167 2.25 -6.42 0.95
C ALA A 167 1.42 -6.34 -0.36
N PRO A 168 1.04 -7.46 -1.02
CA PRO A 168 0.13 -7.42 -2.16
C PRO A 168 -1.20 -6.72 -1.86
N ILE A 169 -1.82 -6.98 -0.70
CA ILE A 169 -3.06 -6.31 -0.29
C ILE A 169 -2.84 -4.80 -0.15
N ALA A 170 -1.76 -4.36 0.53
CA ALA A 170 -1.42 -2.95 0.64
C ALA A 170 -1.24 -2.29 -0.75
N ASN A 171 -0.58 -2.99 -1.70
CA ASN A 171 -0.44 -2.51 -3.07
C ASN A 171 -1.79 -2.42 -3.82
N ARG A 172 -2.68 -3.39 -3.61
CA ARG A 172 -4.03 -3.41 -4.22
C ARG A 172 -4.90 -2.26 -3.71
N LEU A 173 -4.82 -1.96 -2.42
CA LEU A 173 -5.47 -0.80 -1.80
C LEU A 173 -4.77 0.53 -2.14
N GLY A 174 -3.68 0.51 -2.91
CA GLY A 174 -2.92 1.71 -3.29
C GLY A 174 -2.12 2.35 -2.16
N LEU A 175 -1.96 1.67 -1.02
CA LEU A 175 -1.17 2.13 0.14
C LEU A 175 0.33 1.95 -0.14
N ASN A 176 0.87 2.73 -1.08
CA ASN A 176 2.21 2.53 -1.61
C ASN A 176 3.32 2.71 -0.54
N ALA A 177 3.18 3.68 0.37
CA ALA A 177 4.16 3.88 1.44
C ALA A 177 4.26 2.64 2.36
N LEU A 178 3.10 2.14 2.81
CA LEU A 178 2.99 0.90 3.58
C LEU A 178 3.54 -0.29 2.80
N TYR A 179 3.12 -0.45 1.54
CA TYR A 179 3.58 -1.54 0.67
C TYR A 179 5.11 -1.58 0.59
N LEU A 180 5.75 -0.45 0.29
CA LEU A 180 7.19 -0.37 0.18
C LEU A 180 7.89 -0.67 1.51
N GLU A 181 7.34 -0.20 2.62
CA GLU A 181 7.91 -0.46 3.95
C GLU A 181 7.81 -1.94 4.35
N LEU A 182 6.65 -2.57 4.12
CA LEU A 182 6.46 -4.01 4.35
C LEU A 182 7.45 -4.83 3.51
N LEU A 183 7.66 -4.47 2.25
CA LEU A 183 8.66 -5.13 1.39
C LEU A 183 10.08 -5.00 1.93
N GLU A 184 10.49 -3.81 2.38
CA GLU A 184 11.83 -3.58 2.94
C GLU A 184 12.04 -4.37 4.23
N LEU A 185 11.07 -4.34 5.15
CA LEU A 185 11.13 -5.08 6.42
C LEU A 185 11.13 -6.59 6.15
N SER A 186 10.26 -7.09 5.28
CA SER A 186 10.28 -8.49 4.86
C SER A 186 11.62 -8.88 4.27
N PHE A 187 12.20 -8.06 3.41
CA PHE A 187 13.50 -8.37 2.81
C PHE A 187 14.63 -8.40 3.84
N LYS A 188 14.65 -7.45 4.79
CA LYS A 188 15.61 -7.41 5.89
C LYS A 188 15.59 -8.71 6.68
N HIS A 189 14.41 -9.23 7.02
CA HIS A 189 14.28 -10.42 7.87
C HIS A 189 14.45 -11.74 7.10
N LEU A 190 13.99 -11.82 5.85
CA LEU A 190 14.16 -13.01 5.02
C LEU A 190 15.59 -13.18 4.53
N ASN A 191 16.32 -12.09 4.32
CA ASN A 191 17.65 -12.07 3.72
C ASN A 191 18.63 -11.21 4.55
N PRO A 192 18.92 -11.58 5.81
CA PRO A 192 19.64 -10.74 6.77
C PRO A 192 21.09 -10.42 6.35
N ILE A 193 21.71 -11.26 5.52
CA ILE A 193 23.06 -11.03 4.99
C ILE A 193 23.01 -10.13 3.74
N ARG A 194 22.06 -10.37 2.82
CA ARG A 194 22.02 -9.65 1.54
C ARG A 194 21.52 -8.21 1.68
N TYR A 195 20.54 -8.00 2.55
CA TYR A 195 19.96 -6.67 2.81
C TYR A 195 21.03 -5.61 3.15
N PRO A 196 21.87 -5.77 4.20
CA PRO A 196 22.85 -4.76 4.57
C PRO A 196 23.91 -4.52 3.49
N VAL A 197 24.31 -5.57 2.75
CA VAL A 197 25.27 -5.45 1.65
C VAL A 197 24.70 -4.59 0.53
N LEU A 198 23.47 -4.87 0.08
CA LEU A 198 22.80 -4.09 -0.96
C LEU A 198 22.49 -2.67 -0.49
N ALA A 199 22.03 -2.50 0.76
CA ALA A 199 21.75 -1.18 1.33
C ALA A 199 23.03 -0.30 1.35
N LYS A 200 24.18 -0.87 1.75
CA LYS A 200 25.48 -0.19 1.74
C LYS A 200 25.92 0.16 0.32
N ALA A 201 25.80 -0.79 -0.63
CA ALA A 201 26.14 -0.56 -2.03
C ALA A 201 25.30 0.56 -2.66
N ILE A 202 23.99 0.55 -2.39
CA ILE A 202 23.05 1.60 -2.83
C ILE A 202 23.46 2.96 -2.24
N LYS A 203 23.72 3.03 -0.92
CA LYS A 203 24.12 4.29 -0.26
C LYS A 203 25.41 4.88 -0.87
N SER A 204 26.41 4.04 -1.13
CA SER A 204 27.67 4.46 -1.77
C SER A 204 27.43 4.98 -3.19
N ALA A 205 26.70 4.22 -4.01
CA ALA A 205 26.42 4.60 -5.39
C ALA A 205 25.57 5.88 -5.51
N ARG A 206 24.71 6.19 -4.52
CA ARG A 206 23.98 7.47 -4.47
C ARG A 206 24.89 8.67 -4.31
N GLY A 207 25.91 8.57 -3.45
CA GLY A 207 26.87 9.67 -3.21
C GLY A 207 27.52 10.13 -4.50
N ASN A 208 28.04 9.18 -5.29
CA ASN A 208 28.75 9.46 -6.54
C ASN A 208 27.87 10.04 -7.65
N ARG A 209 26.53 9.89 -7.56
CA ARG A 209 25.58 10.25 -8.62
C ARG A 209 24.77 11.50 -8.31
N ARG A 210 24.94 12.08 -7.12
CA ARG A 210 24.16 13.22 -6.65
C ARG A 210 24.32 14.44 -7.56
N GLU A 211 25.53 14.71 -8.01
CA GLU A 211 25.81 15.84 -8.90
C GLU A 211 25.13 15.69 -10.27
N VAL A 212 25.23 14.51 -10.89
CA VAL A 212 24.59 14.23 -12.18
C VAL A 212 23.07 14.33 -12.06
N MET A 213 22.49 13.78 -10.99
CA MET A 213 21.06 13.90 -10.71
C MET A 213 20.65 15.38 -10.57
N ASN A 214 21.40 16.19 -9.81
CA ASN A 214 21.10 17.60 -9.67
C ASN A 214 21.13 18.35 -11.01
N ARG A 215 22.10 18.03 -11.89
CA ARG A 215 22.14 18.60 -13.25
C ARG A 215 20.92 18.23 -14.07
N ILE A 216 20.49 16.96 -14.04
CA ILE A 216 19.28 16.49 -14.71
C ILE A 216 18.04 17.23 -14.18
N LEU A 217 17.89 17.31 -12.85
CA LEU A 217 16.76 17.98 -12.21
C LEU A 217 16.70 19.46 -12.59
N ASN A 218 17.84 20.15 -12.62
CA ASN A 218 17.90 21.57 -12.98
C ASN A 218 17.57 21.78 -14.47
N SER A 219 18.13 20.97 -15.37
CA SER A 219 17.82 21.04 -16.80
C SER A 219 16.33 20.82 -17.08
N ILE A 220 15.70 19.87 -16.39
CA ILE A 220 14.24 19.64 -16.51
C ILE A 220 13.45 20.84 -15.97
N ARG A 221 13.83 21.39 -14.81
CA ARG A 221 13.16 22.58 -14.23
C ARG A 221 13.25 23.79 -15.14
N GLU A 222 14.42 24.06 -15.71
CA GLU A 222 14.64 25.17 -16.64
C GLU A 222 13.82 24.98 -17.92
N GLY A 223 13.81 23.78 -18.50
CA GLY A 223 13.00 23.47 -19.67
C GLY A 223 11.50 23.63 -19.42
N LEU A 224 10.99 23.20 -18.25
CA LEU A 224 9.59 23.38 -17.90
C LEU A 224 9.24 24.86 -17.65
N LYS A 225 10.15 25.62 -17.02
CA LYS A 225 9.98 27.05 -16.77
C LYS A 225 9.95 27.87 -18.07
N HIS A 226 10.80 27.54 -19.04
CA HIS A 226 10.82 28.19 -20.36
C HIS A 226 9.47 28.10 -21.07
N GLU A 227 8.78 26.96 -20.91
CA GLU A 227 7.46 26.70 -21.51
C GLU A 227 6.29 27.16 -20.63
N GLY A 228 6.57 27.86 -19.52
CA GLY A 228 5.53 28.36 -18.61
C GLY A 228 4.81 27.28 -17.80
N ILE A 229 5.37 26.06 -17.70
CA ILE A 229 4.76 24.94 -16.98
C ILE A 229 5.20 24.96 -15.52
N ALA A 230 4.28 25.30 -14.62
CA ALA A 230 4.50 25.20 -13.18
C ALA A 230 4.58 23.73 -12.75
N ALA A 231 5.75 23.29 -12.27
CA ALA A 231 5.99 21.90 -11.89
C ALA A 231 6.96 21.76 -10.72
N THR A 232 6.74 20.74 -9.90
CA THR A 232 7.68 20.29 -8.86
C THR A 232 8.45 19.09 -9.38
N VAL A 233 9.76 19.22 -9.53
CA VAL A 233 10.63 18.16 -10.04
C VAL A 233 11.50 17.62 -8.91
N SER A 234 11.45 16.31 -8.67
CA SER A 234 12.22 15.63 -7.63
C SER A 234 12.87 14.34 -8.13
N GLY A 235 13.98 13.94 -7.50
CA GLY A 235 14.57 12.62 -7.72
C GLY A 235 13.69 11.53 -7.11
N ARG A 236 13.57 10.39 -7.79
CA ARG A 236 12.90 9.19 -7.27
C ARG A 236 13.95 8.15 -6.91
N GLU A 237 13.90 7.70 -5.66
CA GLU A 237 14.75 6.63 -5.18
C GLU A 237 14.07 5.26 -5.32
N LYS A 238 14.86 4.24 -5.66
CA LYS A 238 14.42 2.85 -5.63
C LYS A 238 14.74 2.26 -4.25
N THR A 239 13.82 1.47 -3.73
CA THR A 239 14.01 0.72 -2.48
C THR A 239 14.96 -0.46 -2.69
N VAL A 240 15.55 -0.99 -1.62
CA VAL A 240 16.55 -2.08 -1.70
C VAL A 240 15.90 -3.34 -2.27
N TYR A 241 14.70 -3.68 -1.82
CA TYR A 241 13.92 -4.81 -2.32
C TYR A 241 13.58 -4.66 -3.79
N SER A 242 13.18 -3.45 -4.25
CA SER A 242 12.89 -3.21 -5.67
C SER A 242 14.11 -3.46 -6.57
N VAL A 243 15.31 -3.08 -6.09
CA VAL A 243 16.57 -3.36 -6.78
C VAL A 243 16.83 -4.87 -6.81
N TYR A 244 16.72 -5.54 -5.65
CA TYR A 244 16.91 -6.99 -5.53
C TYR A 244 15.96 -7.79 -6.42
N LYS A 245 14.67 -7.45 -6.42
CA LYS A 245 13.65 -8.09 -7.26
C LYS A 245 13.99 -7.97 -8.74
N LYS A 246 14.34 -6.76 -9.21
CA LYS A 246 14.74 -6.52 -10.61
C LYS A 246 16.04 -7.24 -10.99
N MET A 247 17.00 -7.34 -10.07
CA MET A 247 18.23 -8.14 -10.28
C MET A 247 17.90 -9.62 -10.49
N ARG A 248 17.00 -10.18 -9.67
CA ARG A 248 16.62 -11.61 -9.76
C ARG A 248 15.80 -11.93 -11.00
N GLU A 249 14.73 -11.19 -11.26
CA GLU A 249 13.79 -11.46 -12.36
C GLU A 249 14.45 -11.31 -13.72
N LYS A 250 15.27 -10.25 -13.89
CA LYS A 250 15.92 -9.95 -15.17
C LYS A 250 17.33 -10.52 -15.30
N ARG A 251 17.82 -11.21 -14.25
CA ARG A 251 19.20 -11.67 -14.11
C ARG A 251 20.22 -10.54 -14.35
N TYR A 252 19.88 -9.32 -13.93
CA TYR A 252 20.73 -8.14 -14.08
C TYR A 252 21.73 -8.02 -12.95
N THR A 253 22.91 -7.48 -13.27
CA THR A 253 23.89 -7.09 -12.26
C THR A 253 23.42 -5.86 -11.48
N PHE A 254 24.01 -5.63 -10.29
CA PHE A 254 23.70 -4.45 -9.48
C PHE A 254 23.88 -3.14 -10.27
N SER A 255 24.98 -3.03 -11.02
CA SER A 255 25.27 -1.88 -11.88
C SER A 255 24.19 -1.68 -12.94
N GLN A 256 23.72 -2.72 -13.64
CA GLN A 256 22.67 -2.60 -14.65
C GLN A 256 21.31 -2.13 -14.09
N VAL A 257 20.99 -2.45 -12.85
CA VAL A 257 19.72 -2.05 -12.21
C VAL A 257 19.81 -0.65 -11.62
N PHE A 258 20.93 -0.35 -10.98
CA PHE A 258 21.14 0.88 -10.25
C PHE A 258 21.58 2.05 -11.15
N ASP A 259 22.09 1.75 -12.34
CA ASP A 259 22.45 2.72 -13.37
C ASP A 259 21.21 3.24 -14.13
N ILE A 260 20.15 3.60 -13.39
CA ILE A 260 18.94 4.17 -13.96
C ILE A 260 18.52 5.35 -13.10
N TYR A 261 18.55 6.55 -13.67
CA TYR A 261 18.11 7.76 -12.99
C TYR A 261 16.60 7.80 -12.93
N GLY A 262 16.03 8.09 -11.75
CA GLY A 262 14.59 8.23 -11.56
C GLY A 262 14.22 9.69 -11.31
N VAL A 263 13.29 10.24 -12.08
CA VAL A 263 12.75 11.59 -11.87
C VAL A 263 11.23 11.53 -11.78
N ARG A 264 10.67 12.35 -10.88
CA ARG A 264 9.25 12.58 -10.73
C ARG A 264 8.96 14.06 -10.99
N VAL A 265 7.98 14.31 -11.86
CA VAL A 265 7.48 15.64 -12.21
C VAL A 265 6.02 15.71 -11.77
N LEU A 266 5.73 16.62 -10.86
CA LEU A 266 4.37 16.91 -10.40
C LEU A 266 3.88 18.21 -11.03
N VAL A 267 2.71 18.16 -11.65
CA VAL A 267 2.09 19.30 -12.34
C VAL A 267 0.69 19.56 -11.80
N LYS A 268 0.09 20.67 -12.23
CA LYS A 268 -1.26 21.07 -11.79
C LYS A 268 -2.36 20.17 -12.32
N ASP A 269 -2.35 19.87 -13.63
CA ASP A 269 -3.44 19.18 -14.32
C ASP A 269 -2.93 18.20 -15.38
N THR A 270 -3.85 17.42 -15.94
CA THR A 270 -3.54 16.38 -16.93
C THR A 270 -2.96 16.94 -18.23
N ASN A 271 -3.41 18.13 -18.68
CA ASN A 271 -2.86 18.76 -19.88
C ASN A 271 -1.39 19.14 -19.67
N ALA A 272 -1.06 19.66 -18.50
CA ALA A 272 0.31 19.94 -18.10
C ALA A 272 1.17 18.67 -18.04
N CYS A 273 0.62 17.48 -17.76
CA CYS A 273 1.37 16.22 -17.80
C CYS A 273 1.88 15.93 -19.22
N TYR A 274 1.01 16.05 -20.22
CA TYR A 274 1.36 15.80 -21.62
C TYR A 274 2.26 16.90 -22.20
N ALA A 275 2.03 18.16 -21.81
CA ALA A 275 2.93 19.26 -22.17
C ALA A 275 4.35 19.04 -21.60
N ALA A 276 4.45 18.69 -20.31
CA ALA A 276 5.71 18.37 -19.67
C ALA A 276 6.40 17.15 -20.30
N LEU A 277 5.64 16.13 -20.75
CA LEU A 277 6.19 15.00 -21.48
C LEU A 277 6.90 15.45 -22.76
N GLY A 278 6.29 16.38 -23.51
CA GLY A 278 6.89 16.98 -24.70
C GLY A 278 8.20 17.71 -24.40
N VAL A 279 8.26 18.47 -23.29
CA VAL A 279 9.50 19.12 -22.84
C VAL A 279 10.58 18.08 -22.56
N LEU A 280 10.26 17.01 -21.84
CA LEU A 280 11.21 15.95 -21.51
C LEU A 280 11.73 15.25 -22.77
N HIS A 281 10.89 14.98 -23.76
CA HIS A 281 11.27 14.35 -25.03
C HIS A 281 12.14 15.25 -25.92
N ARG A 282 12.05 16.57 -25.78
CA ARG A 282 12.97 17.53 -26.44
C ARG A 282 14.33 17.57 -25.76
N LEU A 283 14.36 17.53 -24.42
CA LEU A 283 15.61 17.54 -23.64
C LEU A 283 16.38 16.21 -23.78
N TYR A 284 15.68 15.09 -23.76
CA TYR A 284 16.25 13.76 -23.81
C TYR A 284 15.48 12.86 -24.78
N LYS A 285 16.20 12.17 -25.67
CA LYS A 285 15.59 11.29 -26.67
C LYS A 285 14.85 10.13 -25.99
N PRO A 286 13.58 9.85 -26.33
CA PRO A 286 12.85 8.72 -25.78
C PRO A 286 13.36 7.38 -26.32
N ILE A 287 13.34 6.35 -25.47
CA ILE A 287 13.64 4.98 -25.88
C ILE A 287 12.35 4.35 -26.45
N PRO A 288 12.36 3.88 -27.71
CA PRO A 288 11.19 3.27 -28.34
C PRO A 288 10.59 2.12 -27.51
N GLY A 289 9.27 2.06 -27.42
CA GLY A 289 8.54 1.02 -26.67
C GLY A 289 8.66 1.12 -25.14
N LYS A 290 9.24 2.19 -24.60
CA LYS A 290 9.36 2.45 -23.15
C LYS A 290 8.50 3.60 -22.63
N PHE A 291 7.48 3.97 -23.40
CA PHE A 291 6.43 4.88 -22.97
C PHE A 291 5.21 4.09 -22.49
N LYS A 292 4.61 4.49 -21.37
CA LYS A 292 3.36 3.95 -20.86
C LYS A 292 2.48 5.07 -20.35
N ASP A 293 1.24 5.11 -20.82
CA ASP A 293 0.25 6.10 -20.41
C ASP A 293 -0.70 5.49 -19.38
N TYR A 294 -0.35 5.58 -18.09
CA TYR A 294 -1.26 5.18 -17.02
C TYR A 294 -2.26 6.27 -16.63
N VAL A 295 -2.27 7.42 -17.31
CA VAL A 295 -3.31 8.43 -17.11
C VAL A 295 -4.54 8.02 -17.91
N ALA A 296 -4.34 7.67 -19.18
CA ALA A 296 -5.41 7.15 -20.05
C ALA A 296 -5.85 5.74 -19.67
N ILE A 297 -4.93 4.91 -19.18
CA ILE A 297 -5.19 3.52 -18.77
C ILE A 297 -4.69 3.32 -17.33
N PRO A 298 -5.47 3.73 -16.30
CA PRO A 298 -5.10 3.54 -14.91
C PRO A 298 -4.88 2.07 -14.57
N LYS A 299 -4.01 1.80 -13.59
CA LYS A 299 -3.88 0.44 -13.05
C LYS A 299 -5.07 0.08 -12.18
N ALA A 300 -5.27 -1.22 -11.92
CA ALA A 300 -6.32 -1.73 -11.03
C ALA A 300 -6.37 -1.07 -9.64
N ASN A 301 -5.24 -0.65 -9.08
CA ASN A 301 -5.16 0.03 -7.79
C ASN A 301 -5.37 1.56 -7.87
N GLY A 302 -5.89 2.07 -8.99
CA GLY A 302 -6.11 3.50 -9.22
C GLY A 302 -4.84 4.30 -9.55
N TYR A 303 -3.69 3.64 -9.69
CA TYR A 303 -2.44 4.32 -10.00
C TYR A 303 -2.48 4.99 -11.37
N GLN A 304 -2.21 6.29 -11.39
CA GLN A 304 -2.12 7.12 -12.59
C GLN A 304 -0.79 7.87 -12.67
N SER A 305 -0.14 7.83 -13.85
CA SER A 305 1.10 8.55 -14.17
C SER A 305 1.54 8.26 -15.61
N LEU A 306 2.13 9.24 -16.30
CA LEU A 306 2.86 9.01 -17.54
C LEU A 306 4.25 8.50 -17.21
N HIS A 307 4.64 7.36 -17.79
CA HIS A 307 5.98 6.79 -17.63
C HIS A 307 6.71 6.87 -18.97
N THR A 308 7.91 7.41 -18.96
CA THR A 308 8.77 7.41 -20.14
C THR A 308 10.20 7.06 -19.73
N THR A 309 10.88 6.23 -20.52
CA THR A 309 12.32 6.03 -20.37
C THR A 309 13.05 6.76 -21.49
N LEU A 310 14.03 7.58 -21.12
CA LEU A 310 14.79 8.45 -22.01
C LEU A 310 16.27 8.07 -21.96
N PHE A 311 17.02 8.42 -23.01
CA PHE A 311 18.47 8.37 -22.99
C PHE A 311 18.99 9.55 -22.16
N GLY A 312 19.47 9.26 -20.95
CA GLY A 312 20.06 10.25 -20.06
C GLY A 312 21.53 10.54 -20.40
N PRO A 313 22.20 11.35 -19.54
CA PRO A 313 23.62 11.65 -19.69
C PRO A 313 24.47 10.37 -19.74
N PHE A 314 25.49 10.36 -20.59
CA PHE A 314 26.43 9.23 -20.76
C PHE A 314 25.78 7.91 -21.23
N GLY A 315 24.59 7.97 -21.84
CA GLY A 315 23.88 6.79 -22.34
C GLY A 315 23.11 6.01 -21.26
N THR A 316 23.16 6.48 -20.01
CA THR A 316 22.45 5.86 -18.89
C THR A 316 20.94 6.12 -18.99
N PRO A 317 20.07 5.11 -18.82
CA PRO A 317 18.63 5.31 -18.87
C PRO A 317 18.10 6.28 -17.80
N LEU A 318 17.20 7.17 -18.20
CA LEU A 318 16.45 8.10 -17.34
C LEU A 318 14.97 7.71 -17.35
N GLU A 319 14.48 7.13 -16.26
CA GLU A 319 13.06 6.83 -16.04
C GLU A 319 12.37 8.06 -15.44
N ALA A 320 11.44 8.66 -16.19
CA ALA A 320 10.65 9.81 -15.75
C ALA A 320 9.18 9.43 -15.51
N GLN A 321 8.61 9.96 -14.43
CA GLN A 321 7.20 9.85 -14.08
C GLN A 321 6.58 11.24 -14.05
N LEU A 322 5.49 11.45 -14.78
CA LEU A 322 4.76 12.72 -14.81
C LEU A 322 3.32 12.48 -14.36
N ARG A 323 2.88 13.22 -13.35
CA ARG A 323 1.51 13.09 -12.82
C ARG A 323 1.07 14.36 -12.12
N THR A 324 -0.23 14.51 -11.90
CA THR A 324 -0.76 15.65 -11.15
C THR A 324 -0.50 15.48 -9.66
N GLN A 325 -0.72 16.55 -8.88
CA GLN A 325 -0.68 16.46 -7.43
C GLN A 325 -1.73 15.46 -6.89
N ASP A 326 -2.88 15.35 -7.54
CA ASP A 326 -3.99 14.47 -7.12
C ASP A 326 -3.68 13.02 -7.42
N MET A 327 -3.19 12.74 -8.64
CA MET A 327 -2.64 11.43 -8.99
C MET A 327 -1.49 11.03 -8.07
N HIS A 328 -0.68 11.99 -7.61
CA HIS A 328 0.36 11.71 -6.63
C HIS A 328 -0.21 11.33 -5.27
N ARG A 329 -1.25 12.02 -4.79
CA ARG A 329 -1.95 11.69 -3.54
C ARG A 329 -2.54 10.28 -3.59
N ILE A 330 -3.28 9.95 -4.66
CA ILE A 330 -3.83 8.60 -4.88
C ILE A 330 -2.72 7.57 -4.96
N ALA A 331 -1.62 7.85 -5.65
CA ALA A 331 -0.54 6.88 -5.78
C ALA A 331 0.29 6.64 -4.51
N GLU A 332 0.24 7.51 -3.50
CA GLU A 332 0.92 7.28 -2.21
C GLU A 332 -0.03 6.76 -1.14
N ALA A 333 -1.26 7.25 -1.11
CA ALA A 333 -2.25 6.95 -0.06
C ALA A 333 -3.40 6.05 -0.51
N GLY A 334 -3.57 5.78 -1.80
CA GLY A 334 -4.57 4.85 -2.32
C GLY A 334 -5.98 5.14 -1.83
N VAL A 335 -6.67 4.10 -1.35
CA VAL A 335 -8.00 4.19 -0.75
C VAL A 335 -8.01 5.13 0.48
N ALA A 336 -6.89 5.25 1.19
CA ALA A 336 -6.79 6.18 2.32
C ALA A 336 -6.78 7.65 1.92
N ALA A 337 -6.53 7.98 0.64
CA ALA A 337 -6.59 9.35 0.13
C ALA A 337 -7.98 10.00 0.36
N HIS A 338 -9.04 9.18 0.41
CA HIS A 338 -10.41 9.64 0.70
C HIS A 338 -10.56 10.22 2.10
N TRP A 339 -10.13 9.52 3.15
CA TRP A 339 -10.19 10.06 4.51
C TRP A 339 -9.17 11.18 4.73
N LEU A 340 -8.05 11.14 4.00
CA LEU A 340 -7.06 12.22 4.03
C LEU A 340 -7.60 13.54 3.49
N TYR A 341 -8.51 13.52 2.51
CA TYR A 341 -8.99 14.70 1.80
C TYR A 341 -10.50 14.61 1.52
N LYS A 342 -11.34 15.13 2.44
CA LYS A 342 -12.81 15.31 2.26
C LYS A 342 -13.20 16.36 1.19
N THR A 343 -12.34 16.62 0.21
CA THR A 343 -12.46 17.75 -0.72
C THR A 343 -12.12 17.32 -2.15
N GLY A 344 -13.11 16.80 -2.87
CA GLY A 344 -13.05 16.54 -4.32
C GLY A 344 -13.88 15.33 -4.76
N GLU A 345 -15.04 15.56 -5.38
CA GLU A 345 -16.10 14.54 -5.57
C GLU A 345 -15.95 13.59 -6.78
N LEU A 346 -15.01 13.81 -7.71
CA LEU A 346 -15.05 13.11 -9.01
C LEU A 346 -13.96 12.02 -9.19
N ASP A 347 -12.66 12.31 -9.02
CA ASP A 347 -11.60 11.32 -9.28
C ASP A 347 -11.38 10.31 -8.13
N ILE A 348 -11.71 10.68 -6.89
CA ILE A 348 -11.60 9.79 -5.72
C ILE A 348 -12.65 8.66 -5.78
N ALA A 349 -13.80 8.94 -6.41
CA ALA A 349 -14.91 8.00 -6.54
C ALA A 349 -14.57 6.79 -7.43
N GLU A 350 -13.73 6.95 -8.45
CA GLU A 350 -13.40 5.85 -9.39
C GLU A 350 -12.45 4.83 -8.76
N ALA A 351 -11.42 5.28 -8.03
CA ALA A 351 -10.53 4.38 -7.27
C ALA A 351 -11.28 3.63 -6.16
N GLN A 352 -12.27 4.30 -5.53
CA GLN A 352 -13.20 3.65 -4.59
C GLN A 352 -14.09 2.62 -5.28
N LEU A 353 -14.65 2.96 -6.44
CA LEU A 353 -15.52 2.05 -7.19
C LEU A 353 -14.75 0.80 -7.63
N GLN A 354 -13.49 0.94 -8.08
CA GLN A 354 -12.65 -0.20 -8.44
C GLN A 354 -12.29 -1.07 -7.22
N THR A 355 -11.95 -0.44 -6.09
CA THR A 355 -11.68 -1.17 -4.85
C THR A 355 -12.95 -1.88 -4.35
N HIS A 356 -14.09 -1.20 -4.37
CA HIS A 356 -15.36 -1.77 -3.96
C HIS A 356 -15.81 -2.88 -4.90
N ARG A 357 -15.68 -2.72 -6.21
CA ARG A 357 -15.92 -3.78 -7.20
C ARG A 357 -15.04 -4.99 -6.98
N TRP A 358 -13.76 -4.78 -6.67
CA TRP A 358 -12.87 -5.88 -6.30
C TRP A 358 -13.31 -6.58 -5.00
N LEU A 359 -13.71 -5.82 -3.97
CA LEU A 359 -14.25 -6.40 -2.75
C LEU A 359 -15.59 -7.14 -2.98
N GLN A 360 -16.45 -6.63 -3.87
CA GLN A 360 -17.70 -7.28 -4.25
C GLN A 360 -17.45 -8.55 -5.07
N SER A 361 -16.50 -8.54 -6.01
CA SER A 361 -16.15 -9.76 -6.76
C SER A 361 -15.64 -10.87 -5.84
N LEU A 362 -14.98 -10.52 -4.73
CA LEU A 362 -14.61 -11.51 -3.70
C LEU A 362 -15.84 -12.14 -3.01
N LEU A 363 -16.92 -11.38 -2.82
CA LEU A 363 -18.19 -11.89 -2.28
C LEU A 363 -18.94 -12.75 -3.31
N GLU A 364 -18.90 -12.39 -4.59
CA GLU A 364 -19.53 -13.15 -5.67
C GLU A 364 -18.86 -14.50 -5.87
N ILE A 365 -17.52 -14.55 -5.92
CA ILE A 365 -16.75 -15.80 -6.00
C ILE A 365 -17.08 -16.72 -4.81
N GLN A 366 -17.36 -16.17 -3.62
CA GLN A 366 -17.78 -16.99 -2.47
C GLN A 366 -19.09 -17.73 -2.73
N SER A 367 -20.04 -17.10 -3.43
CA SER A 367 -21.33 -17.72 -3.73
C SER A 367 -21.23 -18.85 -4.75
N GLU A 368 -20.17 -18.87 -5.56
CA GLU A 368 -19.95 -19.83 -6.64
C GLU A 368 -18.94 -20.94 -6.29
N SER A 369 -17.93 -20.66 -5.45
CA SER A 369 -16.83 -21.58 -5.12
C SER A 369 -17.05 -22.33 -3.79
N GLY A 370 -17.23 -23.64 -3.88
CA GLY A 370 -17.30 -24.54 -2.70
C GLY A 370 -15.93 -24.87 -2.08
N ASP A 371 -14.84 -24.79 -2.84
CA ASP A 371 -13.48 -25.16 -2.40
C ASP A 371 -12.61 -23.92 -2.11
N SER A 372 -11.98 -23.90 -0.93
CA SER A 372 -11.17 -22.77 -0.43
C SER A 372 -9.80 -22.67 -1.10
N LYS A 373 -9.28 -23.78 -1.64
CA LYS A 373 -8.01 -23.80 -2.39
C LYS A 373 -8.12 -23.14 -3.75
N GLU A 374 -9.15 -23.49 -4.50
CA GLU A 374 -9.44 -22.88 -5.81
C GLU A 374 -9.67 -21.37 -5.64
N PHE A 375 -10.42 -20.97 -4.61
CA PHE A 375 -10.59 -19.57 -4.21
C PHE A 375 -9.25 -18.85 -3.96
N LEU A 376 -8.32 -19.50 -3.23
CA LEU A 376 -6.99 -18.94 -2.96
C LEU A 376 -6.15 -18.76 -4.23
N GLU A 377 -6.18 -19.72 -5.14
CA GLU A 377 -5.42 -19.66 -6.39
C GLU A 377 -5.94 -18.56 -7.32
N HIS A 378 -7.28 -18.44 -7.45
CA HIS A 378 -7.92 -17.34 -8.17
C HIS A 378 -7.49 -15.98 -7.63
N ILE A 379 -7.48 -15.83 -6.30
CA ILE A 379 -7.14 -14.55 -5.67
C ILE A 379 -5.65 -14.25 -5.73
N LYS A 380 -4.78 -15.26 -5.63
CA LYS A 380 -3.35 -15.05 -5.92
C LYS A 380 -3.16 -14.56 -7.35
N GLY A 381 -3.91 -15.08 -8.32
CA GLY A 381 -3.96 -14.53 -9.68
C GLY A 381 -4.34 -13.04 -9.72
N ASP A 382 -5.42 -12.67 -9.01
CA ASP A 382 -5.93 -11.29 -8.97
C ASP A 382 -5.09 -10.30 -8.14
N LEU A 383 -4.34 -10.78 -7.15
CA LEU A 383 -3.41 -10.00 -6.34
C LEU A 383 -2.10 -9.70 -7.07
N PHE A 384 -1.73 -10.55 -8.04
CA PHE A 384 -0.54 -10.39 -8.89
C PHE A 384 -0.91 -10.31 -10.39
N PRO A 385 -1.78 -9.37 -10.82
CA PRO A 385 -2.17 -9.35 -12.21
C PRO A 385 -1.01 -8.77 -13.01
N GLU A 386 -0.37 -9.61 -13.81
CA GLU A 386 0.22 -9.10 -15.04
C GLU A 386 -0.95 -8.88 -15.99
N GLU A 387 -1.24 -7.63 -16.35
CA GLU A 387 -2.37 -7.31 -17.23
C GLU A 387 -1.92 -7.23 -18.69
N ILE A 388 -2.82 -7.63 -19.60
CA ILE A 388 -2.77 -7.33 -21.03
C ILE A 388 -3.93 -6.40 -21.37
N TYR A 389 -3.70 -5.47 -22.30
CA TYR A 389 -4.74 -4.54 -22.77
C TYR A 389 -5.17 -4.92 -24.18
N VAL A 390 -6.48 -5.10 -24.35
CA VAL A 390 -7.10 -5.50 -25.63
C VAL A 390 -7.99 -4.36 -26.14
N PHE A 391 -7.89 -4.08 -27.43
CA PHE A 391 -8.71 -3.09 -28.10
C PHE A 391 -9.96 -3.74 -28.68
N THR A 392 -11.13 -3.22 -28.34
CA THR A 392 -12.38 -3.60 -29.01
C THR A 392 -12.46 -2.94 -30.40
N PRO A 393 -13.24 -3.49 -31.35
CA PRO A 393 -13.48 -2.85 -32.64
C PRO A 393 -14.10 -1.44 -32.54
N LYS A 394 -14.78 -1.12 -31.43
CA LYS A 394 -15.35 0.19 -31.13
C LYS A 394 -14.36 1.16 -30.47
N GLY A 395 -13.09 0.78 -30.35
CA GLY A 395 -12.03 1.62 -29.76
C GLY A 395 -11.99 1.65 -28.23
N LYS A 396 -12.89 0.94 -27.54
CA LYS A 396 -12.82 0.77 -26.08
C LYS A 396 -11.64 -0.14 -25.72
N ILE A 397 -10.84 0.27 -24.74
CA ILE A 397 -9.72 -0.53 -24.20
C ILE A 397 -10.23 -1.33 -23.00
N MET A 398 -9.86 -2.59 -22.94
CA MET A 398 -10.20 -3.49 -21.84
C MET A 398 -8.94 -4.13 -21.27
N ALA A 399 -8.85 -4.15 -19.94
CA ALA A 399 -7.78 -4.81 -19.21
C ALA A 399 -8.20 -6.25 -18.92
N LEU A 400 -7.35 -7.21 -19.25
CA LEU A 400 -7.53 -8.64 -18.96
C LEU A 400 -6.27 -9.20 -18.30
N PRO A 401 -6.37 -10.28 -17.51
CA PRO A 401 -5.20 -10.94 -16.95
C PRO A 401 -4.32 -11.54 -18.06
N ARG A 402 -3.00 -11.56 -17.85
CA ARG A 402 -2.03 -12.15 -18.78
C ARG A 402 -2.30 -13.64 -18.90
N GLY A 403 -2.52 -14.11 -20.13
CA GLY A 403 -2.96 -15.48 -20.41
C GLY A 403 -4.45 -15.59 -20.69
N ALA A 404 -5.22 -14.51 -20.55
CA ALA A 404 -6.62 -14.48 -20.96
C ALA A 404 -6.82 -14.85 -22.44
N THR A 405 -7.91 -15.56 -22.68
CA THR A 405 -8.33 -16.07 -23.98
C THR A 405 -9.37 -15.15 -24.63
N ALA A 406 -9.71 -15.44 -25.88
CA ALA A 406 -10.80 -14.74 -26.57
C ALA A 406 -12.16 -14.95 -25.90
N VAL A 407 -12.35 -16.05 -25.15
CA VAL A 407 -13.57 -16.33 -24.39
C VAL A 407 -13.69 -15.37 -23.20
N ASP A 408 -12.60 -15.17 -22.47
CA ASP A 408 -12.55 -14.23 -21.33
C ASP A 408 -12.83 -12.79 -21.80
N PHE A 409 -12.33 -12.42 -22.99
CA PHE A 409 -12.65 -11.14 -23.61
C PHE A 409 -14.14 -11.01 -23.96
N ALA A 410 -14.77 -12.07 -24.48
CA ALA A 410 -16.19 -12.06 -24.82
C ALA A 410 -17.06 -11.85 -23.56
N TYR A 411 -16.81 -12.61 -22.49
CA TYR A 411 -17.51 -12.43 -21.21
C TYR A 411 -17.25 -11.05 -20.57
N GLY A 412 -16.03 -10.53 -20.71
CA GLY A 412 -15.72 -9.18 -20.25
C GLY A 412 -16.48 -8.07 -21.01
N VAL A 413 -16.85 -8.31 -22.28
CA VAL A 413 -17.64 -7.36 -23.08
C VAL A 413 -19.12 -7.44 -22.70
N HIS A 414 -19.62 -8.66 -22.50
CA HIS A 414 -20.99 -8.94 -22.10
C HIS A 414 -21.07 -10.33 -21.48
N THR A 415 -21.73 -10.46 -20.32
CA THR A 415 -22.02 -11.75 -19.66
C THR A 415 -22.91 -12.63 -20.51
#